data_AF-A0A7J8NJY2-F1
#
_entry.id   AF-A0A7J8NJY2-F1
#
_cell.length_a   1.000
_cell.length_b   1.000
_cell.length_c   1.000
_cell.angle_alpha   90.00
_cell.angle_beta   90.00
_cell.angle_gamma   90.00
#
_symmetry.space_group_name_H-M   'P 1'
#
loop_
_entity.id
_entity.type
_entity.pdbx_description
1 polymer ?
#
loop_
_entity_poly.entity_id
_entity_poly.type
_entity_poly.pdbx_seq_one_letter_code
_entity_poly.pdbx_strand_id
1 'polypeptide(L)'
;HFIPNLANAFLDDNKQSKQSKFNLKGLVFGNSMLRKKLDDITKIDFFFSWEMINISLYNEIKKECNAIGKNNYFSSIKTTWSEKCKNVVFEADLANIKTDAHNYSPQKLF
;
A
#
# COMPACT_ATOMS: atom_id res chain seq x y z
N HIS A 1 -1.76 -4.45 8.70
CA HIS A 1 -2.93 -4.50 9.61
C HIS A 1 -2.70 -5.26 10.92
N PHE A 2 -2.03 -6.41 10.94
CA PHE A 2 -1.89 -7.21 12.17
C PHE A 2 -1.13 -6.52 13.32
N ILE A 3 0.05 -5.96 13.05
CA ILE A 3 0.91 -5.38 14.10
C ILE A 3 0.23 -4.20 14.84
N PRO A 4 -0.39 -3.22 14.17
CA PRO A 4 -1.12 -2.15 14.87
C PRO A 4 -2.31 -2.69 15.67
N ASN A 5 -3.05 -3.67 15.13
CA ASN A 5 -4.21 -4.25 15.82
C ASN A 5 -3.79 -5.02 17.09
N LEU A 6 -2.69 -5.77 17.01
CA LEU A 6 -2.13 -6.47 18.17
C LEU A 6 -1.62 -5.48 19.23
N ALA A 7 -0.95 -4.41 18.80
CA ALA A 7 -0.52 -3.35 19.70
C ALA A 7 -1.71 -2.70 20.44
N ASN A 8 -2.81 -2.41 19.72
CA ASN A 8 -4.04 -1.92 20.33
C ASN A 8 -4.60 -2.92 21.35
N ALA A 9 -4.63 -4.21 21.03
CA ALA A 9 -5.09 -5.25 21.95
C ALA A 9 -4.25 -5.30 23.25
N PHE A 10 -2.92 -5.19 23.16
CA PHE A 10 -2.05 -5.11 24.33
C PHE A 10 -2.29 -3.85 25.17
N LEU A 11 -2.47 -2.70 24.50
CA LEU A 11 -2.78 -1.45 25.19
C LEU A 11 -4.16 -1.49 25.86
N ASP A 12 -5.14 -2.13 25.24
CA ASP A 12 -6.49 -2.26 25.79
C ASP A 12 -6.55 -3.25 26.95
N ASP A 13 -5.76 -4.33 26.94
CA ASP A 13 -5.60 -5.22 28.10
C ASP A 13 -4.96 -4.48 29.29
N ASN A 14 -3.91 -3.70 29.04
CA ASN A 14 -3.26 -2.88 30.08
C ASN A 14 -4.22 -1.86 30.73
N LYS A 15 -5.19 -1.31 29.97
CA LYS A 15 -6.21 -0.40 30.53
C LYS A 15 -7.24 -1.13 31.39
N GLN A 16 -7.57 -2.38 31.04
CA GLN A 16 -8.59 -3.17 31.73
C GLN A 16 -8.02 -3.93 32.95
N SER A 17 -6.72 -4.14 32.99
CA SER A 17 -6.04 -4.84 34.09
C SER A 17 -5.65 -3.91 35.23
N LYS A 18 -5.69 -4.40 36.48
CA LYS A 18 -5.23 -3.66 37.67
C LYS A 18 -3.72 -3.39 37.66
N GLN A 19 -2.97 -4.12 36.84
CA GLN A 19 -1.52 -3.97 36.66
C GLN A 19 -1.21 -4.03 35.16
N SER A 20 -0.35 -3.12 34.68
CA SER A 20 0.11 -3.14 33.30
C SER A 20 1.01 -4.35 33.06
N LYS A 21 0.54 -5.32 32.26
CA LYS A 21 1.26 -6.57 31.98
C LYS A 21 2.24 -6.43 30.83
N PHE A 22 1.90 -5.61 29.83
CA PHE A 22 2.68 -5.46 28.60
C PHE A 22 3.42 -4.13 28.57
N ASN A 23 4.75 -4.17 28.55
CA ASN A 23 5.60 -2.97 28.45
C ASN A 23 5.96 -2.65 26.98
N LEU A 24 4.96 -2.31 26.17
CA LEU A 24 5.14 -2.02 24.75
C LEU A 24 6.06 -0.79 24.56
N LYS A 25 7.19 -0.95 23.86
CA LYS A 25 8.18 0.12 23.64
C LYS A 25 8.08 0.79 22.27
N GLY A 26 7.52 0.11 21.29
CA GLY A 26 7.43 0.62 19.94
C GLY A 26 6.98 -0.47 18.98
N LEU A 27 6.75 -0.06 17.73
CA LEU A 27 6.36 -0.94 16.63
C LEU A 27 7.29 -0.67 15.45
N VAL A 28 7.66 -1.73 14.75
CA VAL A 28 8.44 -1.64 13.51
C VAL A 28 7.63 -2.24 12.38
N PHE A 29 7.65 -1.57 11.23
CA PHE A 29 6.90 -1.96 10.04
C PHE A 29 7.87 -2.02 8.85
N GLY A 30 7.95 -3.18 8.19
CA GLY A 30 8.69 -3.32 6.93
C GLY A 30 7.72 -3.50 5.77
N ASN A 31 7.76 -2.60 4.78
CA ASN A 31 7.00 -2.63 3.53
C ASN A 31 5.52 -3.03 3.71
N SER A 32 4.90 -2.53 4.77
CA SER A 32 3.55 -2.92 5.13
C SER A 32 2.51 -2.07 4.41
N MET A 33 1.39 -2.69 4.05
CA MET A 33 0.20 -1.97 3.63
C MET A 33 -0.42 -1.21 4.82
N LEU A 34 -0.53 0.11 4.68
CA LEU A 34 -1.05 1.02 5.70
C LEU A 34 -2.37 1.66 5.25
N ARG A 35 -2.44 2.08 3.98
CA ARG A 35 -3.60 2.76 3.40
C ARG A 35 -3.79 2.31 1.96
N LYS A 36 -4.66 1.32 1.74
CA LYS A 36 -4.86 0.67 0.44
C LYS A 36 -4.77 1.61 -0.76
N LYS A 37 -5.62 2.63 -0.81
CA LYS A 37 -5.68 3.53 -1.98
C LYS A 37 -4.42 4.37 -2.16
N LEU A 38 -3.80 4.80 -1.06
CA LEU A 38 -2.55 5.55 -1.14
C LEU A 38 -1.41 4.63 -1.58
N ASP A 39 -1.30 3.46 -0.96
CA ASP A 39 -0.28 2.46 -1.29
C ASP A 39 -0.40 2.02 -2.76
N ASP A 40 -1.63 1.79 -3.25
CA ASP A 40 -1.91 1.46 -4.66
C ASP A 40 -1.43 2.59 -5.61
N ILE A 41 -1.66 3.87 -5.29
CA ILE A 41 -1.20 4.99 -6.13
C ILE A 41 0.31 5.20 -6.04
N THR A 42 0.89 5.07 -4.85
CA THR A 42 2.34 5.19 -4.67
C THR A 42 3.09 4.08 -5.40
N LYS A 43 2.51 2.88 -5.51
CA LYS A 43 3.04 1.81 -6.38
C LYS A 43 3.11 2.25 -7.85
N ILE A 44 2.10 2.96 -8.34
CA ILE A 44 2.09 3.50 -9.72
C ILE A 44 3.12 4.62 -9.87
N ASP A 45 3.28 5.49 -8.87
CA ASP A 45 4.36 6.49 -8.85
C ASP A 45 5.75 5.82 -8.90
N PHE A 46 5.93 4.72 -8.17
CA PHE A 46 7.14 3.90 -8.22
C PHE A 46 7.39 3.36 -9.63
N PHE A 47 6.41 2.68 -10.24
CA PHE A 47 6.53 2.17 -11.61
C PHE A 47 6.90 3.26 -12.63
N PHE A 48 6.28 4.43 -12.52
CA PHE A 48 6.59 5.53 -13.44
C PHE A 48 8.01 6.07 -13.22
N SER A 49 8.43 6.26 -11.97
CA SER A 49 9.78 6.77 -11.64
C SER A 49 10.91 5.81 -12.02
N TRP A 50 10.59 4.53 -12.22
CA TRP A 50 11.52 3.49 -12.68
C TRP A 50 11.32 3.15 -14.17
N GLU A 51 10.57 3.98 -14.90
CA GLU A 51 10.31 3.83 -16.34
C GLU A 51 9.64 2.48 -16.72
N MET A 52 8.98 1.84 -15.76
CA MET A 52 8.28 0.56 -15.94
C MET A 52 6.93 0.72 -16.65
N ILE A 53 6.37 1.94 -16.62
CA ILE A 53 5.16 2.34 -17.35
C ILE A 53 5.37 3.68 -18.06
N ASN A 54 4.65 3.89 -19.16
CA ASN A 54 4.75 5.14 -19.92
C ASN A 54 3.92 6.29 -19.31
N ILE A 55 4.26 7.52 -19.69
CA ILE A 55 3.61 8.75 -19.20
C ILE A 55 2.10 8.82 -19.52
N SER A 56 1.66 8.24 -20.64
CA SER A 56 0.24 8.23 -21.02
C SER A 56 -0.58 7.41 -20.03
N LEU A 57 -0.13 6.19 -19.76
CA LEU A 57 -0.76 5.28 -18.80
C LEU A 57 -0.71 5.85 -17.38
N TYR A 58 0.42 6.44 -16.99
CA TYR A 58 0.56 7.12 -15.70
C TYR A 58 -0.49 8.24 -15.52
N ASN A 59 -0.63 9.12 -16.51
CA ASN A 59 -1.57 10.23 -16.47
C ASN A 59 -3.03 9.75 -16.47
N GLU A 60 -3.34 8.69 -17.23
CA GLU A 60 -4.66 8.08 -17.22
C GLU A 60 -5.00 7.50 -15.85
N ILE A 61 -4.06 6.81 -15.20
CA ILE A 61 -4.27 6.29 -13.83
C ILE A 61 -4.47 7.45 -12.85
N LYS A 62 -3.67 8.51 -12.89
CA LYS A 62 -3.85 9.67 -12.01
C LYS A 62 -5.23 10.32 -12.17
N LYS A 63 -5.77 10.30 -13.39
CA LYS A 63 -7.10 10.83 -13.71
C LYS A 63 -8.23 9.92 -13.21
N GLU A 64 -8.16 8.62 -13.49
CA GLU A 64 -9.24 7.66 -13.19
C GLU A 64 -9.22 7.17 -11.72
N CYS A 65 -8.04 7.16 -11.09
CA CYS A 65 -7.82 6.67 -9.73
C CYS A 65 -7.57 7.82 -8.75
N ASN A 66 -8.59 8.63 -8.47
CA ASN A 66 -8.48 9.71 -7.50
C ASN A 66 -8.47 9.19 -6.04
N ALA A 67 -7.41 9.50 -5.28
CA ALA A 67 -7.20 9.02 -3.92
C ALA A 67 -7.77 9.93 -2.80
N ILE A 68 -8.58 10.96 -3.10
CA ILE A 68 -9.04 12.01 -2.16
C ILE A 68 -9.95 11.52 -0.99
N GLY A 69 -10.03 10.22 -0.72
CA GLY A 69 -10.66 9.70 0.50
C GLY A 69 -9.70 9.70 1.70
N LYS A 70 -9.84 10.66 2.63
CA LYS A 70 -9.07 10.71 3.90
C LYS A 70 -9.32 9.53 4.85
N ASN A 71 -10.29 8.65 4.57
CA ASN A 71 -10.79 7.66 5.52
C ASN A 71 -10.37 6.21 5.19
N ASN A 72 -9.16 6.00 4.64
CA ASN A 72 -8.70 4.66 4.22
C ASN A 72 -7.75 3.99 5.24
N TYR A 73 -7.74 4.47 6.48
CA TYR A 73 -6.88 3.93 7.55
C TYR A 73 -7.48 2.69 8.22
N PHE A 74 -8.80 2.58 8.21
CA PHE A 74 -9.51 1.54 8.95
C PHE A 74 -9.85 0.37 8.04
N SER A 75 -9.52 -0.85 8.49
CA SER A 75 -9.86 -2.09 7.80
C SER A 75 -11.38 -2.30 7.65
N SER A 76 -12.19 -1.62 8.45
CA SER A 76 -13.66 -1.65 8.38
C SER A 76 -14.23 -0.86 7.21
N ILE A 77 -13.45 0.03 6.60
CA ILE A 77 -13.90 0.83 5.46
C ILE A 77 -13.48 0.09 4.19
N LYS A 78 -14.48 -0.42 3.44
CA LYS A 78 -14.25 -1.11 2.17
C LYS A 78 -13.72 -0.11 1.13
N THR A 79 -12.41 -0.04 0.98
CA THR A 79 -11.77 0.79 -0.04
C THR A 79 -11.90 0.13 -1.40
N THR A 80 -12.95 0.50 -2.15
CA THR A 80 -13.18 0.00 -3.51
C THR A 80 -12.79 1.06 -4.53
N TRP A 81 -12.06 0.63 -5.57
CA TRP A 81 -11.79 1.43 -6.76
C TRP A 81 -12.93 1.30 -7.77
N SER A 82 -13.14 2.33 -8.60
CA SER A 82 -14.04 2.21 -9.76
C SER A 82 -13.53 1.11 -10.69
N GLU A 83 -14.42 0.55 -11.51
CA GLU A 83 -14.04 -0.47 -12.50
C GLU A 83 -13.00 0.05 -13.49
N LYS A 84 -13.18 1.30 -13.95
CA LYS A 84 -12.18 1.98 -14.79
C LYS A 84 -10.81 2.03 -14.12
N CYS A 85 -10.74 2.48 -12.86
CA CYS A 85 -9.49 2.54 -12.12
C CYS A 85 -8.84 1.16 -11.96
N LYS A 86 -9.64 0.11 -11.68
CA LYS A 86 -9.11 -1.26 -11.59
C LYS A 86 -8.49 -1.72 -12.91
N ASN A 87 -9.14 -1.43 -14.04
CA ASN A 87 -8.66 -1.84 -15.35
C ASN A 87 -7.33 -1.17 -15.70
N VAL A 88 -7.22 0.16 -15.56
CA VAL A 88 -5.99 0.89 -15.89
C VAL A 88 -4.83 0.54 -14.94
N VAL A 89 -5.11 0.25 -13.66
CA VAL A 89 -4.09 -0.25 -12.72
C VAL A 89 -3.63 -1.66 -13.10
N PHE A 90 -4.55 -2.53 -13.53
CA PHE A 90 -4.20 -3.87 -14.00
C PHE A 90 -3.31 -3.81 -15.25
N GLU A 91 -3.55 -2.88 -16.17
CA GLU A 91 -2.67 -2.65 -17.31
C GLU A 91 -1.27 -2.19 -16.89
N ALA A 92 -1.15 -1.32 -15.89
CA ALA A 92 0.15 -0.94 -15.34
C ALA A 92 0.90 -2.10 -14.68
N ASP A 93 0.19 -2.97 -13.96
CA ASP A 93 0.78 -4.19 -13.38
C ASP A 93 1.32 -5.13 -14.47
N LEU A 94 0.58 -5.30 -15.57
CA LEU A 94 1.04 -6.10 -16.72
C LEU A 94 2.25 -5.46 -17.43
N ALA A 95 2.25 -4.12 -17.56
CA ALA A 95 3.36 -3.39 -18.17
C ALA A 95 4.64 -3.51 -17.34
N ASN A 96 4.54 -3.40 -16.01
CA ASN A 96 5.66 -3.61 -15.09
C ASN A 96 6.29 -5.01 -15.25
N ILE A 97 5.46 -6.06 -15.29
CA ILE A 97 5.98 -7.43 -15.43
C ILE A 97 6.76 -7.61 -16.74
N LYS A 98 6.29 -7.00 -17.83
CA LYS A 98 6.98 -7.05 -19.13
C LYS A 98 8.31 -6.30 -19.08
N THR A 99 8.34 -5.10 -18.49
CA THR A 99 9.59 -4.34 -18.36
C THR A 99 10.59 -5.03 -17.46
N ASP A 100 10.18 -5.62 -16.34
CA ASP A 100 11.04 -6.44 -15.48
C ASP A 100 11.64 -7.66 -16.23
N ALA A 101 10.84 -8.33 -17.06
CA ALA A 101 11.31 -9.46 -17.86
C ALA A 101 12.35 -9.04 -18.93
N HIS A 102 12.23 -7.82 -19.47
CA HIS A 102 13.18 -7.27 -20.43
C HIS A 102 14.40 -6.59 -19.77
N ASN A 103 14.24 -6.10 -18.54
CA ASN A 103 15.25 -5.40 -17.74
C ASN A 103 15.82 -6.29 -16.63
N TYR A 104 15.80 -7.62 -16.78
CA TYR A 104 16.37 -8.55 -15.81
C TYR A 104 17.90 -8.37 -15.72
N SER A 105 18.30 -7.34 -14.99
CA SER A 105 19.61 -7.20 -14.39
C SER A 105 19.43 -7.66 -12.95
N PRO A 106 20.14 -8.71 -12.49
CA PRO A 106 19.94 -9.24 -11.16
C PRO A 106 20.21 -8.12 -10.16
N GLN A 107 19.15 -7.63 -9.51
CA GLN A 107 19.30 -6.69 -8.41
C GLN A 107 20.19 -7.38 -7.38
N LYS A 108 21.42 -6.85 -7.20
CA LYS A 108 22.25 -7.21 -6.06
C LYS A 108 21.46 -6.81 -4.82
N LEU A 109 20.81 -7.80 -4.22
CA LEU A 109 20.34 -7.76 -2.85
C LEU A 109 21.55 -7.44 -1.98
N PHE A 110 21.61 -6.22 -1.47
CA PHE A 110 22.45 -5.89 -0.32
C PHE A 110 21.77 -6.37 0.95
#